data_AF-A0A5J4ZJH4-F1
#
_entry.id   AF-A0A5J4ZJH4-F1
#
_cell.length_a   1.000
_cell.length_b   1.000
_cell.length_c   1.000
_cell.angle_alpha   90.00
_cell.angle_beta   90.00
_cell.angle_gamma   90.00
#
_symmetry.space_group_name_H-M   'P 1'
#
loop_
_entity.id
_entity.type
_entity.pdbx_description
1 polymer ?
#
loop_
_entity_poly.entity_id
_entity_poly.type
_entity_poly.pdbx_seq_one_letter_code
_entity_poly.pdbx_strand_id
1 'polypeptide(L)'
;MLSFKEQCKTLVDYYAPLFFLEIASEQPGCFCQKVNLCGQMAIPSPHLSQDSCEICQYAVEEVLLKLKNPDTQLEIIELLLKGCDAVESYVKKCKTLVFEYAPLLFTECREISGNNRYMQSTSCL
;
A
#
# COMPACT_ATOMS: atom_id res chain seq x y z
N MET A 1 -6.16 -1.56 -35.47
CA MET A 1 -5.65 -0.44 -34.66
C MET A 1 -6.57 -0.33 -33.46
N LEU A 2 -6.06 -0.42 -32.23
CA LEU A 2 -6.90 -0.35 -31.03
C LEU A 2 -7.39 1.08 -30.81
N SER A 3 -8.63 1.24 -30.36
CA SER A 3 -9.13 2.52 -29.89
C SER A 3 -8.36 2.98 -28.65
N PHE A 4 -8.35 4.28 -28.38
CA PHE A 4 -7.75 4.84 -27.17
C PHE A 4 -8.32 4.21 -25.88
N LYS A 5 -9.62 3.92 -25.86
CA LYS A 5 -10.29 3.24 -24.75
C LYS A 5 -9.71 1.84 -24.49
N GLU A 6 -9.46 1.08 -25.54
CA GLU A 6 -8.87 -0.26 -25.43
C GLU A 6 -7.41 -0.19 -24.99
N GLN A 7 -6.63 0.78 -25.51
CA GLN A 7 -5.25 1.00 -25.08
C GLN A 7 -5.17 1.38 -23.60
N CYS A 8 -6.04 2.28 -23.13
CA CYS A 8 -6.14 2.63 -21.72
C CYS A 8 -6.49 1.42 -20.85
N LYS A 9 -7.45 0.58 -21.28
CA LYS A 9 -7.79 -0.65 -20.56
C LYS A 9 -6.61 -1.61 -20.49
N THR A 10 -5.89 -1.84 -21.59
CA THR A 10 -4.71 -2.71 -21.60
C THR A 10 -3.62 -2.22 -20.65
N LEU A 11 -3.38 -0.90 -20.60
CA LEU A 11 -2.42 -0.31 -19.68
C LEU A 11 -2.86 -0.48 -18.23
N VAL A 12 -4.12 -0.19 -17.90
CA VAL A 12 -4.64 -0.37 -16.53
C VAL A 12 -4.60 -1.84 -16.11
N ASP A 13 -5.03 -2.75 -16.98
CA ASP A 13 -5.03 -4.19 -16.71
C ASP A 13 -3.60 -4.73 -16.46
N TYR A 14 -2.58 -4.12 -17.08
CA TYR A 14 -1.17 -4.50 -16.92
C TYR A 14 -0.51 -3.82 -15.71
N TYR A 15 -0.65 -2.50 -15.59
CA TYR A 15 0.06 -1.71 -14.58
C TYR A 15 -0.64 -1.68 -13.22
N ALA A 16 -1.97 -1.82 -13.15
CA ALA A 16 -2.64 -1.81 -11.85
C ALA A 16 -2.19 -2.98 -10.97
N PRO A 17 -2.12 -4.24 -11.45
CA PRO A 17 -1.58 -5.34 -10.63
C PRO A 17 -0.13 -5.12 -10.21
N LEU A 18 0.73 -4.61 -11.11
CA LEU A 18 2.14 -4.33 -10.80
C LEU A 18 2.28 -3.21 -9.75
N PHE A 19 1.45 -2.17 -9.86
CA PHE A 19 1.39 -1.07 -8.91
C PHE A 19 0.92 -1.55 -7.53
N PHE A 20 -0.11 -2.40 -7.48
CA PHE A 20 -0.56 -2.99 -6.22
C PHE A 20 0.45 -3.97 -5.63
N LEU A 21 1.17 -4.71 -6.47
CA LEU A 21 2.26 -5.59 -6.04
C LEU A 21 3.43 -4.80 -5.45
N GLU A 22 3.79 -3.66 -6.07
CA GLU A 22 4.82 -2.75 -5.56
C GLU A 22 4.41 -2.14 -4.21
N ILE A 23 3.15 -1.71 -4.07
CA ILE A 23 2.66 -1.19 -2.78
C ILE A 23 2.62 -2.29 -1.71
N ALA A 24 2.26 -3.52 -2.10
CA ALA A 24 2.17 -4.65 -1.19
C ALA A 24 3.56 -5.21 -0.79
N SER A 25 4.61 -4.96 -1.57
CA SER A 25 5.99 -5.36 -1.27
C SER A 25 6.72 -4.41 -0.32
N GLU A 26 6.14 -3.24 -0.02
CA GLU A 26 6.74 -2.25 0.87
C GLU A 26 6.74 -2.72 2.32
N GLN A 27 7.95 -2.97 2.85
CA GLN A 27 8.13 -3.20 4.28
C GLN A 27 8.04 -1.88 5.07
N PRO A 28 7.59 -1.91 6.34
CA PRO A 28 7.57 -0.73 7.21
C PRO A 28 8.88 0.05 7.21
N GLY A 29 10.02 -0.65 7.25
CA GLY A 29 11.35 -0.04 7.16
C GLY A 29 11.60 0.70 5.83
N CYS A 30 11.27 0.10 4.69
CA CYS A 30 11.45 0.73 3.37
C CYS A 30 10.51 1.93 3.18
N PHE A 31 9.26 1.83 3.62
CA PHE A 31 8.33 2.97 3.62
C PHE A 31 8.86 4.12 4.46
N CYS A 32 9.23 3.85 5.71
CA CYS A 32 9.73 4.88 6.64
C CYS A 32 11.05 5.51 6.19
N GLN A 33 11.88 4.77 5.45
CA GLN A 33 13.06 5.31 4.81
C GLN A 33 12.70 6.21 3.60
N LYS A 34 11.77 5.78 2.73
CA LYS A 34 11.28 6.58 1.59
C LYS A 34 10.66 7.91 2.03
N VAL A 35 9.96 7.94 3.16
CA VAL A 35 9.40 9.19 3.73
C VAL A 35 10.37 9.95 4.63
N ASN A 36 11.66 9.59 4.63
CA ASN A 36 12.75 10.24 5.38
C ASN A 36 12.58 10.25 6.91
N LEU A 37 11.79 9.33 7.47
CA LEU A 37 11.62 9.17 8.92
C LEU A 37 12.67 8.24 9.54
N CYS A 38 13.34 7.42 8.73
CA CYS A 38 14.44 6.53 9.14
C CYS A 38 15.81 6.91 8.52
N GLY A 39 15.99 8.15 8.05
CA GLY A 39 17.22 8.64 7.41
C GLY A 39 18.03 9.61 8.28
N GLN A 40 19.36 9.60 8.13
CA GLN A 40 20.31 10.46 8.88
C GLN A 40 20.37 11.93 8.42
N MET A 41 19.45 12.41 7.57
CA MET A 41 19.53 13.76 6.96
C MET A 41 18.67 14.83 7.65
N ALA A 42 18.34 14.67 8.92
CA ALA A 42 17.90 15.77 9.75
C ALA A 42 18.95 16.00 10.84
N ILE A 43 19.33 17.26 11.01
CA ILE A 43 20.22 17.82 12.03
C ILE A 43 20.32 16.92 13.28
N PRO A 44 21.53 16.56 13.77
CA PRO A 44 21.71 15.52 14.77
C PRO A 44 21.16 15.95 16.13
N SER A 45 19.86 15.74 16.32
CA SER A 45 19.31 15.44 17.62
C SER A 45 19.03 13.94 17.63
N PRO A 46 19.97 13.12 18.16
CA PRO A 46 19.87 11.66 18.11
C PRO A 46 18.60 11.11 18.74
N HIS A 47 17.97 11.86 19.66
CA HIS A 47 16.68 11.48 20.24
C HIS A 47 15.51 11.65 19.26
N LEU A 48 15.41 12.78 18.55
CA LEU A 48 14.25 13.07 17.69
C LEU A 48 14.17 12.16 16.45
N SER A 49 15.31 11.81 15.85
CA SER A 49 15.36 10.97 14.65
C SER A 49 15.12 9.48 14.92
N GLN A 50 15.48 9.02 16.12
CA GLN A 50 15.33 7.61 16.50
C GLN A 50 13.88 7.34 16.94
N ASP A 51 13.28 8.27 17.69
CA ASP A 51 11.87 8.24 18.07
C ASP A 51 10.95 8.27 16.83
N SER A 52 11.24 9.11 15.82
CA SER A 52 10.41 9.21 14.61
C SER A 52 10.45 7.96 13.73
N CYS A 53 11.60 7.30 13.65
CA CYS A 53 11.74 6.08 12.86
C CYS A 53 10.97 4.92 13.50
N GLU A 54 11.11 4.74 14.82
CA GLU A 54 10.41 3.68 15.57
C GLU A 54 8.90 3.88 15.54
N ILE A 55 8.43 5.13 15.75
CA ILE A 55 7.00 5.47 15.64
C ILE A 55 6.48 5.16 14.23
N CYS A 56 7.23 5.51 13.19
CA CYS A 56 6.83 5.23 11.81
C CYS A 56 6.72 3.73 11.56
N GLN A 57 7.74 2.95 11.94
CA GLN A 57 7.75 1.51 11.73
C GLN A 57 6.58 0.83 12.45
N TYR A 58 6.34 1.19 13.72
CA TYR A 58 5.22 0.68 14.50
C TYR A 58 3.87 1.06 13.88
N ALA A 59 3.69 2.32 13.49
CA ALA A 59 2.45 2.76 12.86
C ALA A 59 2.17 2.03 11.55
N VAL A 60 3.18 1.85 10.69
CA VAL A 60 3.03 1.12 9.43
C VAL A 60 2.76 -0.36 9.67
N GLU A 61 3.44 -0.98 10.65
CA GLU A 61 3.17 -2.36 11.04
C GLU A 61 1.72 -2.55 11.52
N GLU A 62 1.23 -1.68 12.41
CA GLU A 62 -0.15 -1.70 12.89
C GLU A 62 -1.17 -1.53 11.75
N VAL A 63 -0.89 -0.64 10.79
CA VAL A 63 -1.73 -0.47 9.59
C VAL A 63 -1.75 -1.76 8.77
N LEU A 64 -0.60 -2.37 8.51
CA LEU A 64 -0.50 -3.63 7.76
C LEU A 64 -1.20 -4.79 8.48
N LEU A 65 -1.11 -4.86 9.81
CA LEU A 65 -1.83 -5.85 10.61
C LEU A 65 -3.34 -5.65 10.53
N LYS A 66 -3.83 -4.41 10.64
CA LYS A 66 -5.26 -4.10 10.49
C LYS A 66 -5.76 -4.42 9.08
N LEU A 67 -4.98 -4.18 8.03
CA LEU A 67 -5.36 -4.53 6.66
C LEU A 67 -5.51 -6.06 6.43
N LYS A 68 -4.89 -6.89 7.28
CA LYS A 68 -5.10 -8.35 7.29
C LYS A 68 -6.37 -8.78 8.03
N ASN A 69 -6.98 -7.90 8.82
CA ASN A 69 -8.21 -8.20 9.53
C ASN A 69 -9.40 -8.20 8.55
N PRO A 70 -10.17 -9.31 8.44
CA PRO A 70 -11.29 -9.40 7.51
C PRO A 70 -12.37 -8.33 7.76
N ASP A 71 -12.59 -7.91 9.00
CA ASP A 71 -13.55 -6.86 9.34
C ASP A 71 -13.09 -5.50 8.77
N THR A 72 -11.81 -5.17 8.90
CA THR A 72 -11.23 -3.95 8.30
C THR A 72 -11.29 -3.99 6.77
N GLN A 73 -11.07 -5.15 6.15
CA GLN A 73 -11.20 -5.31 4.70
C GLN A 73 -12.64 -5.02 4.24
N LEU A 74 -13.62 -5.54 4.97
CA LEU A 74 -15.04 -5.29 4.70
C LEU A 74 -15.38 -3.81 4.87
N GLU A 75 -14.93 -3.16 5.94
CA GLU A 75 -15.13 -1.71 6.15
C GLU A 75 -14.56 -0.88 4.99
N ILE A 76 -13.36 -1.21 4.50
CA ILE A 76 -12.74 -0.53 3.36
C ILE A 76 -13.57 -0.75 2.09
N ILE A 77 -14.01 -1.98 1.81
CA ILE A 77 -14.86 -2.28 0.65
C ILE A 77 -16.17 -1.48 0.74
N GLU A 78 -16.83 -1.45 1.91
CA GLU A 78 -18.07 -0.70 2.11
C GLU A 78 -17.87 0.80 1.87
N LEU A 79 -16.78 1.38 2.38
CA LEU A 79 -16.43 2.78 2.13
C LEU A 79 -16.22 3.06 0.64
N LEU A 80 -15.51 2.19 -0.07
CA LEU A 80 -15.29 2.31 -1.52
C LEU A 80 -16.61 2.19 -2.30
N LEU A 81 -17.48 1.25 -1.93
CA LEU A 81 -18.79 1.07 -2.56
C LEU A 81 -19.71 2.28 -2.32
N LYS A 82 -19.67 2.87 -1.12
CA LYS A 82 -20.38 4.11 -0.80
C LYS A 82 -19.84 5.29 -1.60
N GLY A 83 -18.52 5.37 -1.77
CA GLY A 83 -17.89 6.35 -2.65
C GLY A 83 -18.34 6.21 -4.11
N CYS A 84 -18.54 4.97 -4.57
CA CYS A 84 -19.08 4.72 -5.91
C CYS A 84 -20.49 5.26 -6.13
N ASP A 85 -21.29 5.49 -5.08
CA ASP A 85 -22.63 6.07 -5.23
C ASP A 85 -22.57 7.56 -5.60
N ALA A 86 -21.44 8.23 -5.39
CA ALA A 86 -21.23 9.63 -5.78
C ALA A 86 -20.86 9.83 -7.26
N VAL A 87 -20.53 8.76 -8.00
CA VAL A 87 -20.10 8.84 -9.42
C VAL A 87 -21.22 8.45 -10.38
N GLU A 88 -22.33 9.20 -10.32
CA GLU A 88 -23.55 9.14 -11.17
C GLU A 88 -23.58 8.04 -12.25
N SER A 89 -23.16 8.37 -13.49
CA SER A 89 -23.26 7.46 -14.64
C SER A 89 -22.32 6.25 -14.59
N TYR A 90 -21.39 6.24 -13.63
CA TYR A 90 -20.35 5.23 -13.50
C TYR A 90 -20.53 4.33 -12.27
N VAL A 91 -21.57 4.52 -11.45
CA VAL A 91 -21.82 3.74 -10.22
C VAL A 91 -21.61 2.24 -10.46
N LYS A 92 -22.23 1.67 -11.49
CA LYS A 92 -22.12 0.24 -11.81
C LYS A 92 -20.68 -0.16 -12.14
N LYS A 93 -20.00 0.62 -12.98
CA LYS A 93 -18.61 0.33 -13.38
C LYS A 93 -17.64 0.51 -12.22
N CYS A 94 -17.85 1.53 -11.38
CA CYS A 94 -17.09 1.77 -10.16
C CYS A 94 -17.20 0.58 -9.20
N LYS A 95 -18.43 0.14 -8.89
CA LYS A 95 -18.64 -1.03 -8.01
C LYS A 95 -17.99 -2.30 -8.56
N THR A 96 -18.06 -2.52 -9.88
CA THR A 96 -17.32 -3.62 -10.53
C THR A 96 -15.82 -3.53 -10.29
N LEU A 97 -15.22 -2.34 -10.45
CA LEU A 97 -13.78 -2.13 -10.20
C LEU A 97 -13.42 -2.34 -8.73
N VAL A 98 -14.27 -1.91 -7.79
CA VAL A 98 -14.05 -2.15 -6.36
C VAL A 98 -13.98 -3.65 -6.07
N PHE A 99 -14.91 -4.45 -6.58
CA PHE A 99 -14.86 -5.90 -6.39
C PHE A 99 -13.68 -6.58 -7.12
N GLU A 100 -13.23 -6.03 -8.24
CA GLU A 100 -12.12 -6.57 -9.04
C GLU A 100 -10.75 -6.28 -8.41
N TYR A 101 -10.56 -5.08 -7.85
CA TYR A 101 -9.25 -4.62 -7.41
C TYR A 101 -9.09 -4.50 -5.89
N ALA A 102 -10.16 -4.29 -5.10
CA ALA A 102 -10.01 -4.18 -3.64
C ALA A 102 -9.41 -5.45 -3.00
N PRO A 103 -9.74 -6.69 -3.42
CA PRO A 103 -9.07 -7.88 -2.89
C PRO A 103 -7.55 -7.87 -3.07
N LEU A 104 -7.04 -7.25 -4.15
CA LEU A 104 -5.60 -7.13 -4.40
C LEU A 104 -4.90 -6.22 -3.39
N LEU A 105 -5.62 -5.24 -2.80
CA LEU A 105 -5.11 -4.42 -1.69
C LEU A 105 -4.87 -5.23 -0.42
N PHE A 106 -5.60 -6.34 -0.28
CA PHE A 106 -5.58 -7.20 0.90
C PHE A 106 -4.73 -8.46 0.68
N THR A 107 -4.31 -8.72 -0.55
CA THR A 107 -3.52 -9.90 -0.90
C THR A 107 -2.05 -9.63 -0.58
N GLU A 108 -1.67 -10.04 0.62
CA GLU A 108 -0.31 -10.49 0.97
C GLU A 108 0.85 -9.48 0.91
N CYS A 109 0.96 -8.68 1.97
CA CYS A 109 2.25 -8.44 2.63
C CYS A 109 2.72 -9.74 3.33
N ARG A 110 3.05 -10.79 2.57
CA ARG A 110 3.54 -12.05 3.13
C ARG A 110 5.04 -11.97 3.42
N GLU A 111 5.31 -11.91 4.71
CA GLU A 111 6.41 -12.57 5.43
C GLU A 111 7.82 -12.50 4.82
N ILE A 112 8.58 -11.50 5.26
CA ILE A 112 9.91 -11.76 5.78
C ILE A 112 9.85 -11.56 7.29
N SER A 113 9.30 -12.55 8.00
CA SER A 113 9.57 -12.78 9.41
C SER A 113 11.03 -13.27 9.54
N GLY A 114 11.96 -12.39 9.21
CA GLY A 114 13.38 -12.55 9.45
C GLY A 114 13.72 -11.82 10.74
N ASN A 115 13.62 -12.51 11.87
CA ASN A 115 14.27 -12.10 13.11
C ASN A 115 15.78 -12.00 12.85
N ASN A 116 16.28 -10.86 12.38
CA ASN A 116 17.68 -10.51 12.51
C ASN A 116 17.95 -9.03 12.25
N ARG A 117 18.81 -8.48 13.11
CA ARG A 117 19.31 -7.10 13.17
C ARG A 117 20.18 -6.69 11.95
N TYR A 118 19.94 -7.25 10.76
CA TYR A 118 20.83 -7.13 9.60
C TYR A 118 20.19 -6.54 8.33
N MET A 119 18.89 -6.22 8.33
CA MET A 119 18.26 -5.61 7.15
C MET A 119 18.40 -4.08 7.10
N GLN A 120 19.60 -3.57 7.39
CA GLN A 120 20.04 -2.25 6.90
C GLN A 120 20.75 -2.35 5.54
N SER A 121 20.89 -3.55 4.95
CA SER A 121 21.79 -3.75 3.80
C SER A 121 21.20 -4.42 2.56
N THR A 122 20.00 -4.99 2.60
CA THR A 122 19.33 -5.43 1.37
C THR A 122 18.48 -4.28 0.88
N SER A 123 19.05 -3.52 -0.04
CA SER A 123 18.45 -2.35 -0.68
C SER A 123 16.98 -2.59 -1.01
N CYS A 124 16.12 -1.65 -0.62
CA CYS A 124 14.80 -1.49 -1.20
C CYS A 124 15.00 -1.38 -2.73
N LEU A 125 14.80 -2.49 -3.43
CA LEU A 125 14.91 -2.66 -4.87
C LEU A 125 13.58 -3.21 -5.38
#